data_AF-A0A6P0F3B4-F1
#
_entry.id   AF-A0A6P0F3B4-F1
#
_cell.length_a   1.000
_cell.length_b   1.000
_cell.length_c   1.000
_cell.angle_alpha   90.00
_cell.angle_beta   90.00
_cell.angle_gamma   90.00
#
_symmetry.space_group_name_H-M   'P 1'
#
loop_
_entity.id
_entity.type
_entity.pdbx_description
1 polymer ?
#
loop_
_entity_poly.entity_id
_entity_poly.type
_entity_poly.pdbx_seq_one_letter_code
_entity_poly.pdbx_strand_id
1 'polypeptide(L)'
;MQFPTLPAFVAYLADLYRREVFDSSERVWCPKWWEHPEAIARLEAMWRALEALRQDPATGISVWFRDHADVHMAQLMQPHGPFRGCTATRGHSIEPLKPLPLDDPPAEWWPEEHSGP
;
A
#
# COMPACT_ATOMS: atom_id res chain seq x y z
N MET A 1 -10.49 -12.24 12.94
CA MET A 1 -9.77 -11.78 11.74
C MET A 1 -9.06 -12.98 11.14
N GLN A 2 -9.08 -13.16 9.82
CA GLN A 2 -8.42 -14.28 9.15
C GLN A 2 -6.89 -14.13 9.22
N PHE A 3 -6.42 -12.91 9.03
CA PHE A 3 -5.01 -12.57 9.21
C PHE A 3 -4.86 -11.80 10.52
N PRO A 4 -3.96 -12.21 11.43
CA PRO A 4 -3.81 -11.55 12.72
C PRO A 4 -2.99 -10.25 12.64
N THR A 5 -2.21 -10.06 11.58
CA THR A 5 -1.31 -8.93 11.41
C THR A 5 -1.20 -8.53 9.94
N LEU A 6 -0.79 -7.28 9.70
CA LEU A 6 -0.50 -6.80 8.35
C LEU A 6 0.58 -7.65 7.64
N PRO A 7 1.73 -8.00 8.26
CA PRO A 7 2.70 -8.88 7.62
C PRO A 7 2.15 -10.25 7.21
N ALA A 8 1.27 -10.87 8.01
CA ALA A 8 0.64 -12.14 7.64
C ALA A 8 -0.25 -11.99 6.40
N PHE A 9 -0.99 -10.89 6.31
CA PHE A 9 -1.77 -10.55 5.13
C PHE A 9 -0.88 -10.26 3.91
N VAL A 10 0.24 -9.55 4.07
CA VAL A 10 1.17 -9.27 2.97
C VAL A 10 1.83 -10.54 2.44
N ALA A 11 2.17 -11.50 3.33
CA ALA A 11 2.67 -12.80 2.90
C ALA A 11 1.63 -13.55 2.04
N TYR A 12 0.37 -13.56 2.46
CA TYR A 12 -0.74 -14.10 1.67
C TYR A 12 -0.90 -13.38 0.32
N LEU A 13 -0.82 -12.04 0.30
CA LEU A 13 -0.90 -11.27 -0.93
C LEU A 13 0.26 -11.61 -1.90
N ALA A 14 1.47 -11.80 -1.38
CA ALA A 14 2.63 -12.15 -2.21
C ALA A 14 2.44 -13.52 -2.89
N ASP A 15 1.83 -14.49 -2.19
CA ASP A 15 1.50 -15.80 -2.76
C ASP A 15 0.37 -15.72 -3.80
N LEU A 16 -0.61 -14.84 -3.56
CA LEU A 16 -1.78 -14.62 -4.41
C LEU A 16 -1.42 -13.86 -5.69
N TYR A 17 -0.65 -12.78 -5.59
CA TYR A 17 -0.26 -11.90 -6.70
C TYR A 17 1.09 -12.31 -7.30
N ARG A 18 1.11 -13.45 -7.98
CA ARG A 18 2.28 -13.90 -8.75
C ARG A 18 2.43 -13.08 -10.03
N ARG A 19 3.40 -12.17 -10.06
CA ARG A 19 3.73 -11.32 -11.21
C ARG A 19 5.23 -11.34 -11.45
N GLU A 20 5.63 -11.16 -12.71
CA GLU A 20 7.03 -11.02 -13.06
C GLU A 20 7.56 -9.67 -12.56
N VAL A 21 8.48 -9.71 -11.59
CA VAL A 21 9.07 -8.53 -10.93
C VAL A 21 10.59 -8.60 -10.81
N PHE A 22 11.20 -9.74 -11.18
CA PHE A 22 12.65 -9.93 -11.12
C PHE A 22 13.34 -9.41 -12.38
N ASP A 23 12.78 -9.72 -13.56
CA ASP A 23 13.31 -9.34 -14.87
C ASP A 23 12.37 -8.38 -15.63
N SER A 24 11.63 -7.54 -14.90
CA SER A 24 10.65 -6.61 -15.47
C SER A 24 11.05 -5.15 -15.27
N SER A 25 10.92 -4.34 -16.32
CA SER A 25 10.92 -2.87 -16.25
C SER A 25 9.51 -2.29 -16.07
N GLU A 26 8.47 -3.11 -16.28
CA GLU A 26 7.06 -2.70 -16.23
C GLU A 26 6.46 -2.82 -14.84
N ARG A 27 7.06 -3.65 -13.96
CA ARG A 27 6.60 -3.87 -12.59
C ARG A 27 7.75 -3.87 -11.61
N VAL A 28 7.52 -3.25 -10.46
CA VAL A 28 8.45 -3.21 -9.34
C VAL A 28 7.82 -3.80 -8.08
N TRP A 29 8.67 -4.36 -7.22
CA TRP A 29 8.27 -4.78 -5.89
C TRP A 29 9.45 -4.56 -4.94
N CYS A 30 9.17 -4.01 -3.76
CA CYS A 30 10.18 -3.89 -2.71
C CYS A 30 9.98 -5.00 -1.68
N PRO A 31 10.96 -5.91 -1.47
CA PRO A 31 10.84 -6.94 -0.44
C PRO A 31 10.80 -6.35 0.98
N LYS A 32 11.35 -5.14 1.18
CA LYS A 32 11.22 -4.37 2.42
C LYS A 32 10.07 -3.37 2.33
N TRP A 33 8.88 -3.84 1.97
CA TRP A 33 7.70 -2.99 1.77
C TRP A 33 7.36 -2.10 2.99
N TRP A 34 7.73 -2.53 4.20
CA TRP A 34 7.53 -1.77 5.45
C TRP A 34 8.43 -0.53 5.58
N GLU A 35 9.44 -0.36 4.73
CA GLU A 35 10.24 0.87 4.66
C GLU A 35 9.53 2.00 3.86
N HIS A 36 8.32 1.73 3.35
CA HIS A 36 7.56 2.66 2.52
C HIS A 36 6.22 3.00 3.19
N PRO A 37 6.07 4.20 3.80
CA PRO A 37 4.85 4.58 4.51
C PRO A 37 3.58 4.52 3.66
N GLU A 38 3.65 4.97 2.41
CA GLU A 38 2.52 4.87 1.47
C GLU A 38 2.15 3.40 1.18
N ALA A 39 3.13 2.50 1.09
CA ALA A 39 2.86 1.10 0.87
C ALA A 39 2.17 0.47 2.08
N ILE A 40 2.60 0.79 3.30
CA ILE A 40 1.93 0.35 4.53
C ILE A 40 0.46 0.79 4.51
N ALA A 41 0.19 2.07 4.27
CA ALA A 41 -1.17 2.59 4.26
C ALA A 41 -2.07 1.89 3.22
N ARG A 42 -1.56 1.65 2.01
CA ARG A 42 -2.28 0.93 0.94
C ARG A 42 -2.53 -0.54 1.31
N LEU A 43 -1.52 -1.24 1.83
CA LEU A 43 -1.63 -2.65 2.24
C LEU A 43 -2.59 -2.81 3.41
N GLU A 44 -2.57 -1.88 4.37
CA GLU A 44 -3.49 -1.87 5.51
C GLU A 44 -4.94 -1.59 5.08
N ALA A 45 -5.16 -0.67 4.15
CA ALA A 45 -6.47 -0.42 3.56
C ALA A 45 -7.03 -1.68 2.86
N MET A 46 -6.22 -2.34 2.03
CA MET A 46 -6.61 -3.61 1.39
C MET A 46 -6.91 -4.71 2.40
N TRP A 47 -6.10 -4.83 3.46
CA TRP A 47 -6.29 -5.84 4.50
C TRP A 47 -7.62 -5.64 5.24
N ARG A 48 -7.89 -4.41 5.69
CA ARG A 48 -9.14 -4.07 6.38
C ARG A 48 -10.35 -4.31 5.47
N ALA A 49 -10.25 -3.96 4.19
CA ALA A 49 -11.30 -4.24 3.22
C ALA A 49 -11.55 -5.75 3.06
N LEU A 50 -10.49 -6.58 2.99
CA LEU A 50 -10.65 -8.03 2.93
C LEU A 50 -11.37 -8.56 4.17
N GLU A 51 -10.93 -8.16 5.37
CA GLU A 51 -11.51 -8.64 6.64
C GLU A 51 -12.99 -8.30 6.78
N ALA A 52 -13.42 -7.15 6.25
CA ALA A 52 -14.82 -6.75 6.20
C ALA A 52 -15.60 -7.53 5.13
N LEU A 53 -15.09 -7.56 3.90
CA LEU A 53 -15.82 -8.12 2.75
C LEU A 53 -15.87 -9.65 2.75
N ARG A 54 -14.88 -10.35 3.31
CA ARG A 54 -14.87 -11.82 3.38
C ARG A 54 -16.00 -12.41 4.23
N GLN A 55 -16.73 -11.58 4.97
CA GLN A 55 -17.93 -11.99 5.72
C GLN A 55 -19.12 -12.25 4.79
N ASP A 56 -19.12 -11.68 3.59
CA ASP A 56 -20.07 -12.04 2.53
C ASP A 56 -19.54 -13.24 1.73
N PRO A 57 -20.13 -14.45 1.88
CA PRO A 57 -19.70 -15.63 1.14
C PRO A 57 -20.10 -15.59 -0.34
N ALA A 58 -20.99 -14.69 -0.75
CA ALA A 58 -21.50 -14.64 -2.12
C ALA A 58 -20.57 -13.85 -3.04
N THR A 59 -20.40 -12.55 -2.77
CA THR A 59 -19.68 -11.64 -3.69
C THR A 59 -18.49 -10.93 -3.06
N GLY A 60 -18.32 -11.05 -1.74
CA GLY A 60 -17.32 -10.30 -0.96
C GLY A 60 -15.91 -10.35 -1.54
N ILE A 61 -15.43 -11.52 -1.92
CA ILE A 61 -14.10 -11.67 -2.53
C ILE A 61 -14.01 -11.01 -3.92
N SER A 62 -15.06 -11.11 -4.73
CA SER A 62 -15.09 -10.46 -6.06
C SER A 62 -15.07 -8.94 -5.92
N VAL A 63 -15.86 -8.40 -4.99
CA VAL A 63 -15.88 -6.96 -4.67
C VAL A 63 -14.52 -6.52 -4.13
N TRP A 64 -13.90 -7.32 -3.25
CA TRP A 64 -12.59 -7.01 -2.70
C TRP A 64 -11.52 -6.89 -3.79
N PHE A 65 -11.48 -7.82 -4.76
CA PHE A 65 -10.55 -7.70 -5.89
C PHE A 65 -10.81 -6.44 -6.72
N ARG A 66 -12.05 -6.25 -7.15
CA ARG A 66 -12.45 -5.17 -8.06
C ARG A 66 -12.21 -3.79 -7.48
N ASP A 67 -12.62 -3.58 -6.23
CA ASP A 67 -12.71 -2.23 -5.64
C ASP A 67 -11.49 -1.88 -4.77
N HIS A 68 -10.71 -2.87 -4.33
CA HIS A 68 -9.62 -2.65 -3.38
C HIS A 68 -8.31 -3.27 -3.84
N ALA A 69 -8.26 -4.59 -4.04
CA ALA A 69 -7.00 -5.28 -4.23
C ALA A 69 -6.31 -4.87 -5.54
N ASP A 70 -7.01 -4.93 -6.67
CA ASP A 70 -6.39 -4.70 -7.98
C ASP A 70 -5.97 -3.24 -8.16
N VAL A 71 -6.76 -2.28 -7.66
CA VAL A 71 -6.43 -0.85 -7.75
C VAL A 71 -5.19 -0.50 -6.93
N HIS A 72 -5.06 -1.04 -5.72
CA HIS A 72 -3.89 -0.79 -4.88
C HIS A 72 -2.66 -1.57 -5.37
N MET A 73 -2.82 -2.82 -5.80
CA MET A 73 -1.72 -3.62 -6.34
C MET A 73 -1.18 -3.04 -7.65
N ALA A 74 -2.03 -2.50 -8.53
CA ALA A 74 -1.59 -1.79 -9.72
C ALA A 74 -0.70 -0.57 -9.36
N GLN A 75 -1.11 0.21 -8.37
CA GLN A 75 -0.36 1.38 -7.91
C GLN A 75 0.95 1.01 -7.19
N LEU A 76 0.94 -0.04 -6.37
CA LEU A 76 2.15 -0.53 -5.69
C LEU A 76 3.20 -1.03 -6.68
N MET A 77 2.77 -1.75 -7.72
CA MET A 77 3.67 -2.38 -8.68
C MET A 77 4.11 -1.46 -9.83
N GLN A 78 3.57 -0.26 -9.98
CA GLN A 78 3.94 0.62 -11.07
C GLN A 78 5.40 1.14 -10.92
N PRO A 79 6.20 1.26 -12.00
CA PRO A 79 7.62 1.65 -11.91
C PRO A 79 7.87 3.03 -11.27
N HIS A 80 6.88 3.92 -11.33
CA HIS A 80 6.93 5.27 -10.76
C HIS A 80 6.12 5.41 -9.47
N GLY A 81 5.74 4.29 -8.85
CA GLY A 81 4.88 4.25 -7.68
C GLY A 81 5.63 4.26 -6.35
N PRO A 82 4.98 3.78 -5.28
CA PRO A 82 5.52 3.78 -3.92
C PRO A 82 6.87 3.06 -3.78
N PHE A 83 7.12 2.06 -4.64
CA PHE A 83 8.37 1.31 -4.67
C PHE A 83 9.38 1.81 -5.71
N ARG A 84 9.21 3.04 -6.24
CA ARG A 84 10.13 3.63 -7.21
C ARG A 84 11.58 3.54 -6.69
N GLY A 85 12.48 3.06 -7.55
CA GLY A 85 13.90 2.87 -7.23
C GLY A 85 14.22 1.51 -6.60
N CYS A 86 13.23 0.77 -6.10
CA CYS A 86 13.39 -0.59 -5.60
C CYS A 86 13.11 -1.61 -6.71
N THR A 87 13.75 -2.78 -6.66
CA THR A 87 13.41 -3.92 -7.52
C THR A 87 13.46 -5.22 -6.73
N ALA A 88 12.83 -6.29 -7.22
CA ALA A 88 12.91 -7.58 -6.55
C ALA A 88 14.34 -8.15 -6.55
N THR A 89 15.15 -7.80 -7.55
CA THR A 89 16.54 -8.23 -7.71
C THR A 89 17.54 -7.41 -6.89
N ARG A 90 17.42 -6.07 -6.88
CA ARG A 90 18.35 -5.17 -6.18
C ARG A 90 17.91 -4.87 -4.74
N GLY A 91 16.66 -5.18 -4.40
CA GLY A 91 16.07 -4.90 -3.10
C GLY A 91 15.63 -3.45 -2.96
N HIS A 92 15.56 -3.00 -1.70
CA HIS A 92 15.18 -1.65 -1.31
C HIS A 92 16.26 -0.63 -1.68
N SER A 93 15.87 0.48 -2.29
CA SER A 93 16.77 1.60 -2.59
C SER A 93 17.29 2.22 -1.29
N ILE A 94 18.61 2.39 -1.18
CA ILE A 94 19.24 3.07 -0.04
C ILE A 94 19.11 4.60 -0.11
N GLU A 95 18.69 5.14 -1.26
CA GLU A 95 18.38 6.56 -1.45
C GLU A 95 16.85 6.72 -1.45
N PRO A 96 16.23 7.04 -0.29
CA PRO A 96 14.80 7.27 -0.22
C PRO A 96 14.43 8.56 -0.96
N LEU A 97 13.22 8.58 -1.52
CA LEU A 97 12.65 9.81 -2.05
C LEU A 97 12.44 10.81 -0.91
N LYS A 98 12.69 12.09 -1.19
CA LYS A 98 12.38 13.16 -0.24
C LYS A 98 10.85 13.28 -0.10
N PRO A 99 10.34 13.69 1.07
CA PRO A 99 8.94 14.06 1.23
C PRO A 99 8.51 15.10 0.18
N LEU A 100 7.21 15.17 -0.08
CA LEU A 100 6.68 16.24 -0.93
C LEU A 100 7.03 17.60 -0.31
N PRO A 101 7.45 18.58 -1.12
CA PRO A 101 7.65 19.94 -0.62
C PRO A 101 6.32 20.47 -0.10
N LEU A 102 6.33 21.03 1.10
CA LEU A 102 5.17 21.59 1.77
C LEU A 102 5.61 22.88 2.46
N ASP A 103 4.94 23.97 2.12
CA ASP A 103 5.04 25.22 2.87
C ASP A 103 4.03 25.20 4.02
N ASP A 104 4.33 25.91 5.10
CA ASP A 104 3.39 26.04 6.22
C ASP A 104 2.14 26.81 5.76
N PRO A 105 0.92 26.31 6.08
CA PRO A 105 -0.30 27.02 5.75
C PRO A 105 -0.38 28.33 6.56
N PRO A 106 -1.00 29.39 6.03
CA PRO A 106 -1.25 30.61 6.80
C PRO A 106 -2.09 30.29 8.05
N ALA A 107 -1.58 30.64 9.23
CA ALA A 107 -2.22 30.32 10.51
C ALA A 107 -3.65 30.88 10.60
N GLU A 108 -3.90 32.03 9.95
CA GLU A 108 -5.22 32.67 9.88
C GLU A 108 -6.28 31.85 9.13
N TRP A 109 -5.89 30.91 8.26
CA TRP A 109 -6.82 30.08 7.48
C TRP A 109 -7.18 28.78 8.18
N TRP A 110 -6.38 28.39 9.18
CA TRP A 110 -6.58 27.17 9.95
C TRP A 110 -6.51 27.45 11.45
N PRO A 111 -7.41 28.31 11.98
CA PRO A 111 -7.43 28.61 13.40
C PRO A 111 -7.59 27.30 14.17
N GLU A 112 -6.74 27.09 15.19
CA GLU A 112 -6.86 25.92 16.05
C GLU A 112 -8.30 25.84 16.56
N GLU A 113 -8.98 24.71 16.29
CA GLU A 113 -10.23 24.44 16.97
C GLU A 113 -9.91 24.41 18.46
N HIS A 114 -10.37 25.43 19.20
CA HIS A 114 -10.38 25.40 20.65
C HIS A 114 -11.03 24.07 21.03
N SER A 115 -10.21 23.12 21.51
CA SER A 115 -10.72 21.89 22.10
C SER A 115 -11.63 22.33 23.24
N GLY A 116 -12.94 22.23 23.00
CA GLY A 116 -13.96 22.54 23.98
C GLY A 116 -13.77 21.65 25.22
N PRO A 117 -14.34 22.08 26.36
CA PRO A 117 -13.96 21.66 27.72
C PRO A 117 -13.99 20.15 27.96
#